data_AF-A0A9P6XMA1-F1
#
_entry.id   AF-A0A9P6XMA1-F1
#
_cell.length_a   1.000
_cell.length_b   1.000
_cell.length_c   1.000
_cell.angle_alpha   90.00
_cell.angle_beta   90.00
_cell.angle_gamma   90.00
#
_symmetry.space_group_name_H-M   'P 1'
#
loop_
_entity.id
_entity.type
_entity.pdbx_description
1 polymer ?
#
loop_
_entity_poly.entity_id
_entity_poly.type
_entity_poly.pdbx_seq_one_letter_code
_entity_poly.pdbx_strand_id
1 'polypeptide(L)' 'MLEGERDKLLRMEEVLHNRVVGQEEAIKVVSDAVRRSRAGLSDPNRPAGSFLFLGPTGVGKTELCKSLAEFLSTASPA' A
#
# COMPACT_ATOMS: atom_id res chain seq x y z
N MET A 1 -11.29 0.08 -18.19
CA MET A 1 -10.38 -0.71 -17.32
C MET A 1 -9.53 0.16 -16.38
N LEU A 2 -9.31 1.45 -16.68
CA LEU A 2 -8.56 2.39 -15.81
C LEU A 2 -9.35 2.92 -14.59
N GLU A 3 -10.66 3.15 -14.70
CA GLU A 3 -11.48 3.61 -13.56
C GLU A 3 -11.44 2.63 -12.38
N GLY A 4 -11.49 1.32 -12.65
CA GLY A 4 -11.47 0.30 -11.60
C GLY A 4 -10.16 0.25 -10.80
N GLU A 5 -9.00 0.48 -11.44
CA GLU A 5 -7.72 0.55 -10.72
C GLU A 5 -7.62 1.83 -9.89
N ARG A 6 -8.07 2.97 -10.43
CA ARG A 6 -8.10 4.24 -9.69
C ARG A 6 -8.97 4.14 -8.45
N ASP A 7 -10.20 3.65 -8.58
CA ASP A 7 -11.15 3.56 -7.48
C ASP A 7 -10.68 2.53 -6.43
N LYS A 8 -10.03 1.45 -6.86
CA LYS A 8 -9.33 0.53 -5.96
C LYS A 8 -8.26 1.27 -5.14
N LEU A 9 -7.37 2.03 -5.80
CA LEU A 9 -6.29 2.77 -5.13
C LEU A 9 -6.79 3.85 -4.15
N LEU A 10 -7.93 4.49 -4.45
CA LEU A 10 -8.55 5.47 -3.55
C LEU A 10 -9.00 4.85 -2.22
N ARG A 11 -9.32 3.55 -2.23
CA ARG A 11 -9.73 2.79 -1.04
C ARG A 11 -8.57 2.08 -0.31
N MET A 12 -7.32 2.29 -0.74
CA MET A 12 -6.19 1.53 -0.20
C MET A 12 -6.04 1.70 1.32
N GLU A 13 -6.08 2.93 1.83
CA GLU A 13 -5.94 3.21 3.26
C GLU A 13 -7.02 2.50 4.08
N GLU A 14 -8.28 2.58 3.64
CA GLU A 14 -9.42 1.88 4.25
C GLU A 14 -9.18 0.35 4.29
N VAL A 15 -8.76 -0.24 3.18
CA VAL A 15 -8.52 -1.69 3.09
C VAL A 15 -7.37 -2.12 3.99
N LEU A 16 -6.28 -1.33 4.06
CA LEU A 16 -5.16 -1.63 4.95
C LEU A 16 -5.54 -1.51 6.43
N HIS A 17 -6.38 -0.53 6.77
CA HIS A 17 -6.88 -0.35 8.13
C HIS A 17 -7.76 -1.50 8.63
N ASN A 18 -8.37 -2.29 7.74
CA ASN A 18 -9.11 -3.49 8.15
C ASN A 18 -8.21 -4.57 8.80
N ARG A 19 -6.89 -4.50 8.58
CA ARG A 19 -5.92 -5.47 9.12
C ARG A 19 -4.87 -4.84 10.03
N VAL A 20 -4.54 -3.58 9.80
CA VAL A 20 -3.54 -2.84 10.58
C VAL A 20 -4.24 -1.75 11.37
N VAL A 21 -4.36 -1.96 12.68
CA VAL A 21 -4.96 -1.00 13.61
C VAL A 21 -3.91 0.03 14.03
N GLY A 22 -4.27 1.31 13.98
CA GLY A 22 -3.34 2.42 14.18
C GLY A 22 -2.38 2.58 13.00
N GLN A 23 -1.18 3.13 13.26
CA GLN A 23 -0.13 3.32 12.26
C GLN A 23 -0.57 4.18 11.05
N GLU A 24 -1.45 5.16 11.28
CA GLU A 24 -2.06 6.04 10.27
C GLU A 24 -1.00 6.67 9.37
N GLU A 25 0.11 7.13 9.95
CA GLU A 25 1.21 7.74 9.21
C GLU A 25 1.87 6.75 8.24
N ALA A 26 2.18 5.53 8.71
CA ALA A 26 2.82 4.51 7.88
C ALA A 26 1.90 4.09 6.72
N ILE A 27 0.62 3.91 6.99
CA ILE A 27 -0.39 3.54 5.99
C ILE A 27 -0.53 4.65 4.94
N LYS A 28 -0.63 5.91 5.37
CA LYS A 28 -0.72 7.06 4.46
C LYS A 28 0.53 7.19 3.57
N VAL A 29 1.72 7.12 4.15
CA VAL A 29 2.99 7.26 3.43
C VAL A 29 3.16 6.18 2.36
N VAL A 30 2.81 4.93 2.69
CA VAL A 30 2.82 3.81 1.74
C VAL A 30 1.79 4.05 0.63
N SER A 31 0.57 4.42 0.99
CA SER A 31 -0.52 4.64 0.03
C SER A 31 -0.20 5.76 -0.96
N ASP A 32 0.38 6.85 -0.50
CA ASP A 32 0.81 7.98 -1.34
C ASP A 32 1.93 7.58 -2.31
N ALA A 33 2.91 6.80 -1.88
CA ALA A 33 3.97 6.33 -2.77
C ALA A 33 3.43 5.43 -3.88
N VAL A 34 2.53 4.51 -3.54
CA VAL A 34 1.90 3.64 -4.55
C VAL A 34 1.04 4.45 -5.51
N ARG A 35 0.22 5.39 -5.02
CA ARG A 35 -0.61 6.27 -5.87
C ARG A 35 0.25 7.09 -6.83
N ARG A 36 1.35 7.69 -6.37
CA ARG A 36 2.30 8.42 -7.22
C ARG A 36 2.91 7.53 -8.30
N SER A 37 3.35 6.33 -7.92
CA SER A 37 3.92 5.36 -8.87
C SER A 37 2.91 4.94 -9.94
N ARG A 38 1.67 4.64 -9.57
CA ARG A 38 0.59 4.25 -10.49
C ARG A 38 0.11 5.40 -11.37
N ALA A 39 0.22 6.64 -10.90
CA ALA A 39 -0.07 7.84 -11.69
C ALA A 39 1.06 8.24 -12.65
N GLY A 40 2.17 7.49 -12.69
CA GLY A 40 3.33 7.83 -13.53
C GLY A 40 4.10 9.07 -13.05
N LEU A 41 3.92 9.47 -11.78
CA LEU A 41 4.59 10.63 -11.16
C LEU A 41 5.92 10.26 -10.49
N SER A 42 6.30 8.99 -10.50
CA SER A 42 7.57 8.48 -9.95
C SER A 42 8.58 8.20 -11.07
N ASP A 43 9.88 8.33 -10.77
CA ASP A 43 10.97 7.96 -11.68
C ASP A 43 10.86 6.48 -12.09
N PRO A 44 10.78 6.15 -13.40
CA PRO A 44 10.63 4.77 -13.87
C PRO A 44 11.85 3.89 -13.54
N ASN A 45 13.01 4.48 -13.22
CA ASN A 45 14.23 3.75 -12.88
C ASN A 45 14.36 3.47 -11.37
N ARG A 46 13.35 3.81 -10.56
CA ARG A 46 13.37 3.62 -9.11
C ARG A 46 12.18 2.77 -8.65
N PRO A 47 12.30 2.08 -7.50
CA PRO A 47 11.15 1.43 -6.87
C PRO A 47 10.02 2.42 -6.60
N ALA A 48 8.77 1.93 -6.62
CA ALA A 48 7.58 2.72 -6.29
C ALA A 48 7.67 3.41 -4.92
N GLY A 49 8.33 2.75 -3.97
CA GLY A 49 8.72 3.29 -2.67
C GLY A 49 9.71 2.34 -1.99
N SER A 50 10.63 2.91 -1.20
CA SER A 50 11.55 2.16 -0.35
C SER A 50 11.34 2.59 1.08
N PHE A 51 10.92 1.66 1.94
CA PHE A 51 10.51 1.94 3.31
C PHE A 51 11.32 1.12 4.31
N LEU A 52 11.62 1.72 5.46
CA LEU A 52 12.18 1.05 6.62
C LEU A 52 11.20 1.21 7.79
N PHE A 53 10.54 0.14 8.19
CA PHE A 53 9.65 0.16 9.35
C PHE A 53 10.42 -0.19 10.62
N LEU A 54 10.41 0.73 11.60
CA LEU A 54 11.05 0.56 12.90
C LEU A 54 10.01 0.56 14.02
N GLY A 55 10.28 -0.17 15.10
CA GLY A 55 9.40 -0.24 16.27
C GLY A 55 9.42 -1.61 16.95
N PRO A 56 8.79 -1.75 18.13
CA PRO A 56 8.77 -3.01 18.88
C PRO A 56 8.02 -4.12 18.14
N THR A 57 8.19 -5.37 18.56
CA THR A 57 7.47 -6.51 18.00
C THR A 57 5.95 -6.38 18.23
N GLY A 58 5.14 -6.93 17.33
CA GLY A 58 3.67 -6.94 17.47
C GLY A 58 2.93 -5.66 17.02
N VAL A 59 3.62 -4.56 16.69
CA VAL A 59 2.96 -3.29 16.30
C VAL A 59 2.42 -3.22 14.86
N GLY A 60 2.44 -4.33 14.11
CA GLY A 60 1.85 -4.40 12.77
C GLY A 60 2.78 -4.12 11.58
N LYS A 61 4.10 -3.96 11.78
CA LYS A 61 5.07 -3.74 10.68
C LYS A 61 4.98 -4.79 9.56
N THR A 62 5.03 -6.07 9.94
CA THR A 62 4.94 -7.19 8.99
C THR A 62 3.53 -7.33 8.41
N GLU A 63 2.52 -7.00 9.20
CA GLU A 63 1.11 -7.08 8.78
C GLU A 63 0.78 -6.04 7.71
N LEU A 64 1.36 -4.85 7.80
CA LEU A 64 1.27 -3.82 6.76
C LEU A 64 1.86 -4.30 5.44
N CYS A 65 3.03 -4.94 5.46
CA CYS A 65 3.63 -5.50 4.24
C CYS A 65 2.75 -6.58 3.60
N LYS A 66 2.19 -7.49 4.40
CA LYS A 66 1.29 -8.56 3.91
C LYS A 66 0.00 -8.00 3.32
N SER A 67 -0.64 -7.09 4.05
CA SER A 67 -1.89 -6.43 3.62
C SER A 67 -1.68 -5.64 2.33
N LEU A 68 -0.56 -4.94 2.21
CA LEU A 68 -0.17 -4.24 0.99
C LEU A 68 0.05 -5.20 -0.18
N ALA A 69 0.77 -6.30 0.04
CA ALA A 69 1.04 -7.29 -1.00
C ALA A 69 -0.26 -7.91 -1.53
N GLU A 70 -1.18 -8.27 -0.64
CA GLU A 70 -2.49 -8.79 -1.03
C GLU A 70 -3.33 -7.75 -1.77
N PHE A 71 -3.34 -6.51 -1.29
CA PHE A 71 -4.05 -5.42 -1.96
C PHE A 71 -3.54 -5.19 -3.40
N LEU A 72 -2.21 -5.21 -3.59
CA LEU A 72 -1.58 -4.97 -4.88
C LEU A 72 -1.61 -6.17 -5.82
N SER A 73 -1.84 -7.37 -5.30
CA SER A 73 -1.88 -8.59 -6.11
C SER A 73 -2.98 -8.50 -7.19
N THR A 74 -2.64 -8.97 -8.39
CA THR A 74 -3.50 -9.05 -9.57
C THR A 74 -4.20 -10.40 -9.72
N ALA A 75 -4.05 -11.31 -8.74
CA ALA A 75 -4.62 -12.64 -8.83
C ALA A 75 -6.16 -12.56 -8.84
N SER A 76 -6.76 -12.82 -10.01
CA SER A 76 -8.10 -13.38 -10.09
C SER A 76 -8.12 -14.63 -9.20
N PRO A 77 -9.11 -14.81 -8.31
CA PRO A 77 -9.32 -16.14 -7.75
C PRO A 77 -9.61 -17.06 -8.94
N ALA A 78 -8.77 -18.08 -9.11
CA ALA A 78 -9.07 -19.21 -9.97
C ALA A 78 -10.07 -20.12 -9.27
#